data_AF-K1TZW4-F1
#
_entry.id   AF-K1TZW4-F1
#
_cell.length_a   1.000
_cell.length_b   1.000
_cell.length_c   1.000
_cell.angle_alpha   90.00
_cell.angle_beta   90.00
_cell.angle_gamma   90.00
#
_symmetry.space_group_name_H-M   'P 1'
#
loop_
_entity.id
_entity.type
_entity.pdbx_description
1 polymer ?
#
loop_
_entity_poly.entity_id
_entity_poly.type
_entity_poly.pdbx_seq_one_letter_code
_entity_poly.pdbx_strand_id
1 'polypeptide(L)'
;MDGDLLPLSKERAYELMERDLTVYIIQQGENPAMAFDTTDLDAHDGIFAVTREEWEESTAFDAQVKERMDHQQEREQAFLDHKGDCFAIYQVKHTDELRDIRYEGLEWIKSIGQTVQRDNYDLVYTVPLTPGDLKGSVLDNLEYRFNNEHPADYRHPSMSVSDIVAIKRDGKVSCHYCDSFGFAEVPGFLPDNPLKNAEMAVEDD
;
A
#
# COMPACT_ATOMS: atom_id res chain seq x y z
N MET A 1 16.16 -7.28 21.25
CA MET A 1 15.87 -6.31 20.18
C MET A 1 15.71 -7.13 18.91
N ASP A 2 14.68 -7.99 18.84
CA ASP A 2 14.75 -9.17 17.95
C ASP A 2 13.61 -9.20 16.91
N GLY A 3 12.90 -8.08 16.71
CA GLY A 3 11.80 -7.97 15.74
C GLY A 3 12.03 -6.98 14.59
N ASP A 4 13.06 -6.13 14.67
CA ASP A 4 13.20 -4.96 13.81
C ASP A 4 14.38 -5.02 12.85
N LEU A 5 15.06 -6.15 12.71
CA LEU A 5 16.16 -6.29 11.76
C LEU A 5 15.65 -6.85 10.43
N LEU A 6 15.79 -6.06 9.37
CA LEU A 6 15.42 -6.42 8.00
C LEU A 6 16.61 -7.08 7.32
N PRO A 7 16.49 -8.36 6.87
CA PRO A 7 17.60 -9.06 6.27
C PRO A 7 17.98 -8.46 4.91
N LEU A 8 19.28 -8.45 4.63
CA LEU A 8 19.89 -7.88 3.43
C LEU A 8 20.76 -8.91 2.72
N SER A 9 20.85 -8.81 1.40
CA SER A 9 21.96 -9.41 0.66
C SER A 9 23.26 -8.67 0.98
N LYS A 10 24.40 -9.32 0.74
CA LYS A 10 25.72 -8.69 0.88
C LYS A 10 25.86 -7.45 -0.02
N GLU A 11 25.40 -7.54 -1.27
CA GLU A 11 25.35 -6.39 -2.20
C GLU A 11 24.53 -5.23 -1.63
N ARG A 12 23.35 -5.52 -1.06
CA ARG A 12 22.51 -4.48 -0.47
C ARG A 12 23.13 -3.87 0.80
N ALA A 13 23.87 -4.65 1.58
CA ALA A 13 24.62 -4.14 2.72
C ALA A 13 25.65 -3.08 2.29
N TYR A 14 26.40 -3.30 1.20
CA TYR A 14 27.30 -2.27 0.65
C TYR A 14 26.56 -1.00 0.27
N GLU A 15 25.48 -1.13 -0.51
CA GLU A 15 24.70 0.02 -0.98
C GLU A 15 24.12 0.87 0.17
N LEU A 16 23.66 0.22 1.24
CA LEU A 16 23.09 0.92 2.39
C LEU A 16 24.16 1.59 3.23
N MET A 17 25.33 0.96 3.40
CA MET A 17 26.44 1.55 4.14
C MET A 17 27.07 2.74 3.40
N GLU A 18 27.13 2.70 2.06
CA GLU A 18 27.50 3.87 1.23
C GLU A 18 26.53 5.06 1.37
N ARG A 19 25.31 4.80 1.84
CA ARG A 19 24.26 5.79 2.11
C ARG A 19 24.18 6.18 3.59
N ASP A 20 25.22 5.84 4.36
CA ASP A 20 25.34 6.11 5.79
C ASP A 20 24.29 5.40 6.67
N LEU A 21 23.71 4.28 6.22
CA LEU A 21 22.88 3.42 7.08
C LEU A 21 23.75 2.40 7.83
N THR A 22 23.36 2.13 9.07
CA THR A 22 23.97 1.14 9.96
C THR A 22 23.63 -0.27 9.49
N VAL A 23 24.66 -1.03 9.15
CA VAL A 23 24.53 -2.45 8.80
C VAL A 23 24.95 -3.32 9.98
N TYR A 24 24.16 -4.36 10.23
CA TYR A 24 24.42 -5.38 11.23
C TYR A 24 24.75 -6.71 10.57
N ILE A 25 25.71 -7.42 11.14
CA ILE A 25 26.09 -8.79 10.81
C ILE A 25 25.35 -9.71 11.79
N ILE A 26 24.64 -10.69 11.25
CA ILE A 26 23.86 -11.66 12.01
C ILE A 26 24.56 -13.01 11.97
N GLN A 27 24.98 -13.49 13.15
CA GLN A 27 25.62 -14.77 13.34
C GLN A 27 24.79 -15.67 14.25
N GLN A 28 24.76 -16.97 13.97
CA GLN A 28 23.93 -17.91 14.72
C GLN A 28 24.44 -18.05 16.15
N GLY A 29 23.57 -17.75 17.12
CA GLY A 29 23.90 -17.86 18.55
C GLY A 29 24.64 -16.65 19.13
N GLU A 30 24.85 -15.60 18.33
CA GLU A 30 25.44 -14.33 18.76
C GLU A 30 24.45 -13.18 18.63
N ASN A 31 24.72 -12.09 19.34
CA ASN A 31 23.96 -10.86 19.17
C ASN A 31 24.36 -10.17 17.85
N PRO A 32 23.45 -9.47 17.18
CA PRO A 32 23.78 -8.65 16.01
C PRO A 32 24.95 -7.70 16.29
N ALA A 33 25.96 -7.74 15.42
CA ALA A 33 27.15 -6.89 15.52
C ALA A 33 27.14 -5.84 14.42
N MET A 34 27.41 -4.58 14.75
CA MET A 34 27.51 -3.50 13.76
C MET A 34 28.75 -3.72 12.87
N ALA A 35 28.60 -3.58 11.56
CA ALA A 35 29.72 -3.45 10.62
C ALA A 35 30.23 -2.00 10.65
N PHE A 36 31.53 -1.81 10.84
CA PHE A 36 32.16 -0.49 10.87
C PHE A 36 32.59 -0.02 9.47
N ASP A 37 32.97 -0.95 8.61
CA ASP A 37 33.36 -0.67 7.24
C ASP A 37 33.12 -1.86 6.29
N THR A 38 33.48 -1.68 5.02
CA THR A 38 33.31 -2.69 3.96
C THR A 38 34.12 -3.95 4.19
N THR A 39 35.23 -3.86 4.91
CA THR A 39 36.09 -5.00 5.25
C THR A 39 35.39 -5.96 6.20
N ASP A 40 34.56 -5.42 7.11
CA ASP A 40 33.71 -6.23 7.97
C ASP A 40 32.67 -6.99 7.14
N LEU A 41 32.10 -6.37 6.10
CA LEU A 41 31.20 -7.06 5.18
C LEU A 41 31.93 -8.15 4.38
N ASP A 42 33.13 -7.86 3.87
CA ASP A 42 33.95 -8.81 3.11
C ASP A 42 34.29 -10.06 3.93
N ALA A 43 34.64 -9.88 5.20
CA ALA A 43 35.03 -10.95 6.11
C ALA A 43 33.89 -11.90 6.51
N HIS A 44 32.64 -11.55 6.19
CA HIS A 44 31.46 -12.32 6.56
C HIS A 44 30.64 -12.78 5.35
N ASP A 45 30.26 -14.05 5.37
CA ASP A 45 29.33 -14.65 4.39
C ASP A 45 27.95 -14.92 5.02
N GLY A 46 27.67 -14.27 6.16
CA GLY A 46 26.44 -14.42 6.94
C GLY A 46 25.28 -13.56 6.42
N ILE A 47 24.21 -13.50 7.23
CA ILE A 47 23.07 -12.62 6.96
C ILE A 47 23.44 -11.22 7.44
N PHE A 48 23.21 -10.22 6.59
CA PHE A 48 23.32 -8.82 6.98
C PHE A 48 21.92 -8.27 7.27
N ALA A 49 21.82 -7.19 8.03
CA ALA A 49 20.56 -6.55 8.31
C ALA A 49 20.70 -5.05 8.52
N VAL A 50 19.59 -4.32 8.37
CA VAL A 50 19.41 -2.93 8.81
C VAL A 50 18.24 -2.88 9.78
N THR A 51 18.19 -1.89 10.65
CA THR A 51 16.97 -1.71 11.47
C THR A 51 15.81 -1.22 10.61
N ARG A 52 14.59 -1.62 10.97
CA ARG A 52 13.36 -1.15 10.32
C ARG A 52 13.24 0.36 10.39
N GLU A 53 13.46 0.92 11.57
CA GLU A 53 13.38 2.36 11.84
C GLU A 53 14.32 3.14 10.90
N GLU A 54 15.60 2.78 10.89
CA GLU A 54 16.59 3.45 10.04
C GLU A 54 16.32 3.26 8.54
N TRP A 55 15.81 2.09 8.15
CA TRP A 55 15.38 1.86 6.78
C TRP A 55 14.20 2.77 6.40
N GLU A 56 13.15 2.82 7.23
CA GLU A 56 11.93 3.59 6.99
C GLU A 56 12.15 5.12 7.05
N GLU A 57 13.18 5.57 7.77
CA GLU A 57 13.64 6.97 7.80
C GLU A 57 14.62 7.33 6.65
N SER A 58 15.07 6.34 5.88
CA SER A 58 16.07 6.57 4.84
C SER A 58 15.52 7.21 3.56
N THR A 59 16.35 8.00 2.89
CA THR A 59 16.04 8.54 1.55
C THR A 59 15.86 7.44 0.50
N ALA A 60 16.47 6.28 0.71
CA ALA A 60 16.38 5.11 -0.16
C ALA A 60 14.96 4.51 -0.12
N PHE A 61 14.38 4.39 1.08
CA PHE A 61 13.00 3.96 1.25
C PHE A 61 12.04 4.98 0.64
N ASP A 62 12.21 6.27 0.94
CA ASP A 62 11.38 7.33 0.34
C ASP A 62 11.44 7.34 -1.19
N ALA A 63 12.61 7.05 -1.78
CA ALA A 63 12.76 6.93 -3.23
C ALA A 63 11.95 5.74 -3.79
N GLN A 64 12.01 4.57 -3.14
CA GLN A 64 11.21 3.41 -3.53
C GLN A 64 9.70 3.67 -3.39
N VAL A 65 9.30 4.38 -2.33
CA VAL A 65 7.90 4.77 -2.11
C VAL A 65 7.40 5.73 -3.19
N LYS A 66 8.26 6.62 -3.70
CA LYS A 66 7.94 7.52 -4.82
C LYS A 66 7.90 6.78 -6.14
N GLU A 67 8.91 5.96 -6.44
CA GLU A 67 9.02 5.21 -7.68
C GLU A 67 7.75 4.37 -7.91
N ARG A 68 7.29 3.62 -6.91
CA ARG A 68 6.04 2.83 -7.04
C ARG A 68 4.80 3.68 -7.36
N MET A 69 4.77 4.97 -7.02
CA MET A 69 3.62 5.83 -7.37
C MET A 69 3.54 6.07 -8.87
N ASP A 70 4.66 5.99 -9.60
CA ASP A 70 4.69 6.11 -11.07
C ASP A 70 4.13 4.86 -11.78
N HIS A 71 3.99 3.74 -11.05
CA HIS A 71 3.50 2.45 -11.55
C HIS A 71 2.01 2.21 -11.25
N GLN A 72 1.15 3.21 -11.46
CA GLN A 72 -0.29 3.15 -11.11
C GLN A 72 -1.02 1.95 -11.72
N GLN A 73 -0.88 1.72 -13.03
CA GLN A 73 -1.58 0.65 -13.75
C GLN A 73 -1.12 -0.74 -13.30
N GLU A 74 0.19 -0.94 -13.14
CA GLU A 74 0.77 -2.21 -12.70
C GLU A 74 0.35 -2.54 -11.27
N ARG A 75 0.26 -1.54 -10.39
CA ARG A 75 -0.20 -1.71 -9.00
C ARG A 75 -1.70 -2.02 -8.91
N GLU A 76 -2.52 -1.35 -9.71
CA GLU A 76 -3.96 -1.66 -9.79
C GLU A 76 -4.16 -3.08 -10.33
N GLN A 77 -3.43 -3.46 -11.38
CA GLN A 77 -3.49 -4.82 -11.92
C GLN A 77 -3.01 -5.85 -10.89
N ALA A 78 -1.96 -5.57 -10.12
CA ALA A 78 -1.49 -6.44 -9.05
C ALA A 78 -2.55 -6.62 -7.95
N PHE A 79 -3.28 -5.57 -7.59
CA PHE A 79 -4.45 -5.66 -6.69
C PHE A 79 -5.56 -6.54 -7.29
N LEU A 80 -5.91 -6.31 -8.55
CA LEU A 80 -6.94 -7.08 -9.25
C LEU A 80 -6.57 -8.55 -9.47
N ASP A 81 -5.29 -8.88 -9.61
CA ASP A 81 -4.81 -10.25 -9.80
C ASP A 81 -4.46 -10.98 -8.50
N HIS A 82 -4.33 -10.25 -7.38
CA HIS A 82 -3.95 -10.80 -6.09
C HIS A 82 -4.89 -11.95 -5.67
N LYS A 83 -4.34 -13.11 -5.29
CA LYS A 83 -5.16 -14.30 -5.00
C LYS A 83 -5.80 -14.29 -3.61
N GLY A 84 -5.22 -13.57 -2.67
CA GLY A 84 -5.75 -13.42 -1.32
C GLY A 84 -6.72 -12.25 -1.19
N ASP A 85 -7.18 -12.04 0.04
CA ASP A 85 -7.92 -10.85 0.42
C ASP A 85 -6.97 -9.65 0.49
N CYS A 86 -7.33 -8.54 -0.16
CA CYS A 86 -6.53 -7.33 -0.19
C CYS A 86 -7.41 -6.10 -0.31
N PHE A 87 -6.82 -4.93 -0.07
CA PHE A 87 -7.49 -3.65 -0.30
C PHE A 87 -6.63 -2.69 -1.09
N ALA A 88 -7.29 -1.69 -1.66
CA ALA A 88 -6.68 -0.56 -2.33
C ALA A 88 -7.40 0.72 -1.88
N ILE A 89 -6.64 1.80 -1.71
CA ILE A 89 -7.16 3.14 -1.39
C ILE A 89 -6.87 4.03 -2.58
N TYR A 90 -7.90 4.74 -3.03
CA TYR A 90 -7.80 5.73 -4.08
C TYR A 90 -8.19 7.10 -3.54
N GLN A 91 -7.41 8.12 -3.87
CA GLN A 91 -7.71 9.51 -3.52
C GLN A 91 -7.88 10.34 -4.78
N VAL A 92 -8.73 11.37 -4.71
CA VAL A 92 -8.93 12.30 -5.83
C VAL A 92 -7.58 12.97 -6.17
N LYS A 93 -7.22 12.95 -7.46
CA LYS A 93 -5.99 13.56 -7.96
C LYS A 93 -5.84 15.00 -7.50
N HIS A 94 -4.62 15.39 -7.17
CA HIS A 94 -4.32 16.73 -6.68
C HIS A 94 -4.17 17.77 -7.81
N THR A 95 -5.19 17.91 -8.67
CA THR A 95 -5.23 18.92 -9.74
C THR A 95 -6.29 19.98 -9.49
N ASP A 96 -6.19 21.11 -10.20
CA ASP A 96 -7.13 22.23 -10.04
C ASP A 96 -8.52 21.89 -10.61
N GLU A 97 -8.58 21.06 -11.65
CA GLU A 97 -9.83 20.67 -12.32
C GLU A 97 -10.74 19.81 -11.44
N LEU A 98 -10.17 19.12 -10.45
CA LEU A 98 -10.87 18.19 -9.55
C LEU A 98 -11.10 18.78 -8.16
N ARG A 99 -10.82 20.08 -7.97
CA ARG A 99 -11.00 20.75 -6.69
C ARG A 99 -12.45 20.69 -6.20
N ASP A 100 -13.41 20.80 -7.11
CA ASP A 100 -14.84 20.84 -6.78
C ASP A 100 -15.42 19.50 -6.32
N ILE A 101 -14.68 18.39 -6.45
CA ILE A 101 -15.11 17.06 -5.96
C ILE A 101 -14.27 16.55 -4.79
N ARG A 102 -13.15 17.22 -4.48
CA ARG A 102 -12.23 16.79 -3.43
C ARG A 102 -12.81 17.14 -2.07
N TYR A 103 -12.83 16.17 -1.16
CA TYR A 103 -13.40 16.28 0.18
C TYR A 103 -14.92 16.49 0.21
N GLU A 104 -15.61 16.21 -0.89
CA GLU A 104 -17.06 16.40 -1.02
C GLU A 104 -17.82 15.07 -1.00
N GLY A 105 -19.04 15.08 -0.47
CA GLY A 105 -19.90 13.88 -0.40
C GLY A 105 -20.58 13.55 -1.73
N LEU A 106 -21.17 12.35 -1.85
CA LEU A 106 -21.87 11.90 -3.06
C LEU A 106 -23.04 12.80 -3.44
N GLU A 107 -23.76 13.36 -2.45
CA GLU A 107 -24.85 14.31 -2.71
C GLU A 107 -24.36 15.58 -3.41
N TRP A 108 -23.17 16.09 -3.06
CA TRP A 108 -22.57 17.23 -3.74
C TRP A 108 -22.19 16.89 -5.18
N ILE A 109 -21.46 15.78 -5.38
CA ILE A 109 -21.06 15.30 -6.73
C ILE A 109 -22.29 15.20 -7.64
N LYS A 110 -23.38 14.63 -7.13
CA LYS A 110 -24.65 14.52 -7.85
C LYS A 110 -25.28 15.89 -8.14
N SER A 111 -25.23 16.83 -7.19
CA SER A 111 -25.81 18.17 -7.34
C SER A 111 -25.17 18.99 -8.46
N ILE A 112 -23.88 18.77 -8.73
CA ILE A 112 -23.13 19.40 -9.84
C ILE A 112 -23.21 18.59 -11.15
N GLY A 113 -24.07 17.56 -11.20
CA GLY A 113 -24.28 16.74 -12.39
C GLY A 113 -23.14 15.78 -12.73
N GLN A 114 -22.28 15.48 -11.76
CA GLN A 114 -21.17 14.54 -11.92
C GLN A 114 -21.49 13.18 -11.27
N THR A 115 -20.62 12.21 -11.54
CA THR A 115 -20.57 10.90 -10.88
C THR A 115 -19.13 10.63 -10.46
N VAL A 116 -18.93 9.67 -9.56
CA VAL A 116 -17.59 9.17 -9.26
C VAL A 116 -17.00 8.53 -10.52
N GLN A 117 -15.83 9.00 -10.96
CA GLN A 117 -15.15 8.50 -12.16
C GLN A 117 -13.75 8.03 -11.78
N ARG A 118 -13.40 6.78 -12.13
CA ARG A 118 -12.09 6.19 -11.81
C ARG A 118 -10.92 7.05 -12.26
N ASP A 119 -11.01 7.66 -13.43
CA ASP A 119 -9.93 8.48 -14.00
C ASP A 119 -9.58 9.72 -13.18
N ASN A 120 -10.45 10.14 -12.24
CA ASN A 120 -10.20 11.27 -11.36
C ASN A 120 -9.35 10.92 -10.14
N TYR A 121 -8.92 9.66 -9.99
CA TYR A 121 -8.30 9.13 -8.79
C TYR A 121 -6.90 8.55 -9.03
N ASP A 122 -6.04 8.65 -8.02
CA ASP A 122 -4.76 7.92 -7.93
C ASP A 122 -4.89 6.76 -6.94
N LEU A 123 -4.29 5.61 -7.26
CA LEU A 123 -4.07 4.50 -6.34
C LEU A 123 -2.94 4.86 -5.39
N VAL A 124 -3.30 5.25 -4.17
CA VAL A 124 -2.32 5.75 -3.17
C VAL A 124 -1.76 4.64 -2.32
N TYR A 125 -2.50 3.55 -2.12
CA TYR A 125 -2.06 2.45 -1.27
C TYR A 125 -2.73 1.12 -1.66
N THR A 126 -2.00 0.01 -1.60
CA THR A 126 -2.59 -1.33 -1.74
C THR A 126 -1.72 -2.38 -1.09
N VAL A 127 -2.33 -3.27 -0.30
CA VAL A 127 -1.67 -4.39 0.41
C VAL A 127 -2.70 -5.51 0.68
N PRO A 128 -2.24 -6.74 1.02
CA PRO A 128 -3.10 -7.78 1.57
C PRO A 128 -3.81 -7.33 2.86
N LEU A 129 -5.02 -7.82 3.07
CA LEU A 129 -5.74 -7.68 4.33
C LEU A 129 -5.09 -8.60 5.38
N THR A 130 -4.88 -8.08 6.58
CA THR A 130 -4.39 -8.86 7.71
C THR A 130 -5.56 -9.51 8.47
N PRO A 131 -5.31 -10.57 9.27
CA PRO A 131 -6.34 -11.12 10.14
C PRO A 131 -6.94 -10.10 11.14
N GLY A 132 -6.21 -9.02 11.44
CA GLY A 132 -6.71 -7.91 12.27
C GLY A 132 -7.77 -7.09 11.55
N ASP A 133 -7.53 -6.75 10.28
CA ASP A 133 -8.43 -5.94 9.45
C ASP A 133 -9.81 -6.64 9.25
N LEU A 134 -9.83 -7.96 9.29
CA LEU A 134 -11.03 -8.78 9.10
C LEU A 134 -11.94 -8.87 10.35
N LYS A 135 -11.53 -8.32 11.49
CA LYS A 135 -12.34 -8.35 12.72
C LYS A 135 -13.40 -7.25 12.70
N GLY A 136 -14.67 -7.61 12.59
CA GLY A 136 -15.76 -6.63 12.57
C GLY A 136 -15.87 -5.94 11.21
N SER A 137 -16.03 -4.62 11.19
CA SER A 137 -16.11 -3.85 9.95
C SER A 137 -14.72 -3.63 9.37
N VAL A 138 -14.45 -4.19 8.19
CA VAL A 138 -13.19 -3.96 7.47
C VAL A 138 -13.00 -2.48 7.15
N LEU A 139 -14.08 -1.80 6.75
CA LEU A 139 -14.02 -0.39 6.39
C LEU A 139 -13.67 0.48 7.60
N ASP A 140 -14.29 0.25 8.76
CA ASP A 140 -14.01 1.02 9.98
C ASP A 140 -12.56 0.77 10.47
N ASN A 141 -12.07 -0.46 10.34
CA ASN A 141 -10.68 -0.79 10.68
C ASN A 141 -9.68 -0.07 9.77
N LEU A 142 -9.95 -0.04 8.46
CA LEU A 142 -9.12 0.69 7.50
C LEU A 142 -9.21 2.20 7.73
N GLU A 143 -10.40 2.75 7.97
CA GLU A 143 -10.58 4.16 8.33
C GLU A 143 -9.76 4.52 9.57
N TYR A 144 -9.83 3.72 10.63
CA TYR A 144 -9.03 3.93 11.83
C TYR A 144 -7.53 3.92 11.53
N ARG A 145 -7.05 2.90 10.81
CA ARG A 145 -5.63 2.73 10.48
C ARG A 145 -5.09 3.91 9.68
N PHE A 146 -5.78 4.31 8.61
CA PHE A 146 -5.35 5.39 7.72
C PHE A 146 -5.67 6.80 8.24
N ASN A 147 -6.17 6.92 9.46
CA ASN A 147 -6.30 8.18 10.18
C ASN A 147 -5.43 8.28 11.44
N ASN A 148 -5.07 7.14 12.07
CA ASN A 148 -4.39 7.13 13.38
C ASN A 148 -3.07 6.33 13.38
N GLU A 149 -2.92 5.35 12.50
CA GLU A 149 -1.79 4.41 12.47
C GLU A 149 -1.22 4.31 11.06
N HIS A 150 -0.79 5.45 10.51
CA HIS A 150 -0.29 5.52 9.14
C HIS A 150 0.88 4.54 8.93
N PRO A 151 0.78 3.64 7.92
CA PRO A 151 1.92 2.84 7.51
C PRO A 151 3.12 3.71 7.16
N ALA A 152 4.33 3.23 7.45
CA ALA A 152 5.56 3.98 7.21
C ALA A 152 5.75 4.36 5.73
N ASP A 153 5.16 3.62 4.80
CA ASP A 153 5.21 3.89 3.36
C ASP A 153 3.98 4.69 2.85
N TYR A 154 3.02 5.02 3.71
CA TYR A 154 1.86 5.84 3.36
C TYR A 154 2.22 7.33 3.41
N ARG A 155 2.51 7.90 2.24
CA ARG A 155 2.94 9.31 2.07
C ARG A 155 1.83 10.20 1.48
N HIS A 156 0.58 9.92 1.86
CA HIS A 156 -0.62 10.62 1.41
C HIS A 156 -1.41 11.18 2.59
N PRO A 157 -2.32 12.15 2.35
CA PRO A 157 -3.24 12.62 3.39
C PRO A 157 -4.04 11.48 4.01
N SER A 158 -4.45 11.66 5.26
CA SER A 158 -5.34 10.71 5.93
C SER A 158 -6.62 10.45 5.12
N MET A 159 -7.20 9.26 5.31
CA MET A 159 -8.43 8.89 4.62
C MET A 159 -9.54 9.87 4.94
N SER A 160 -10.21 10.40 3.92
CA SER A 160 -11.25 11.42 4.08
C SER A 160 -12.39 11.24 3.11
N VAL A 161 -13.41 12.09 3.27
CA VAL A 161 -14.51 12.21 2.32
C VAL A 161 -13.94 12.36 0.91
N SER A 162 -14.59 11.75 -0.06
CA SER A 162 -14.16 11.60 -1.46
C SER A 162 -13.20 10.48 -1.80
N ASP A 163 -12.57 9.84 -0.82
CA ASP A 163 -11.71 8.69 -1.08
C ASP A 163 -12.51 7.42 -1.42
N ILE A 164 -11.88 6.48 -2.13
CA ILE A 164 -12.43 5.14 -2.38
C ILE A 164 -11.60 4.10 -1.67
N VAL A 165 -12.27 3.21 -0.93
CA VAL A 165 -11.70 1.96 -0.43
C VAL A 165 -12.23 0.82 -1.29
N ALA A 166 -11.36 0.23 -2.10
CA ALA A 166 -11.65 -1.00 -2.82
C ALA A 166 -11.22 -2.20 -2.00
N ILE A 167 -12.14 -3.13 -1.75
CA ILE A 167 -11.89 -4.36 -1.00
C ILE A 167 -12.06 -5.53 -1.96
N LYS A 168 -11.01 -6.34 -2.06
CA LYS A 168 -11.06 -7.64 -2.71
C LYS A 168 -11.16 -8.72 -1.63
N ARG A 169 -12.26 -9.47 -1.66
CA ARG A 169 -12.51 -10.58 -0.74
C ARG A 169 -13.14 -11.74 -1.47
N ASP A 170 -12.64 -12.96 -1.24
CA ASP A 170 -13.14 -14.17 -1.90
C ASP A 170 -13.24 -14.01 -3.44
N GLY A 171 -12.22 -13.38 -4.02
CA GLY A 171 -12.13 -13.12 -5.47
C GLY A 171 -13.01 -11.98 -6.01
N LYS A 172 -13.88 -11.39 -5.19
CA LYS A 172 -14.80 -10.31 -5.57
C LYS A 172 -14.28 -8.95 -5.11
N VAL A 173 -14.39 -7.95 -5.99
CA VAL A 173 -14.02 -6.56 -5.69
C VAL A 173 -15.28 -5.76 -5.43
N SER A 174 -15.28 -4.99 -4.34
CA SER A 174 -16.29 -3.99 -3.99
C SER A 174 -15.60 -2.65 -3.76
N CYS A 175 -16.19 -1.55 -4.20
CA CYS A 175 -15.61 -0.21 -4.08
C CYS A 175 -16.52 0.67 -3.22
N HIS A 176 -15.97 1.31 -2.20
CA HIS A 176 -16.71 2.05 -1.19
C HIS A 176 -16.21 3.48 -1.12
N TYR A 177 -17.10 4.43 -1.37
CA TYR A 177 -16.86 5.85 -1.21
C TYR A 177 -16.90 6.24 0.25
N CYS A 178 -15.88 6.92 0.74
CA CYS A 178 -15.89 7.59 2.03
C CYS A 178 -16.74 8.86 1.92
N ASP A 179 -17.91 8.84 2.55
CA ASP A 179 -18.84 9.96 2.61
C ASP A 179 -18.94 10.49 4.05
N SER A 180 -19.55 11.66 4.19
CA SER A 180 -19.84 12.33 5.46
C SER A 180 -20.63 11.50 6.48
N PHE A 181 -21.37 10.49 6.02
CA PHE A 181 -22.19 9.60 6.85
C PHE A 181 -21.59 8.20 7.03
N GLY A 182 -20.37 7.95 6.53
CA GLY A 182 -19.74 6.64 6.48
C GLY A 182 -19.48 6.20 5.04
N PHE A 183 -19.54 4.88 4.79
CA PHE A 183 -19.20 4.32 3.49
C PHE A 183 -20.41 3.99 2.64
N ALA A 184 -20.33 4.30 1.34
CA ALA A 184 -21.35 3.97 0.34
C ALA A 184 -20.74 3.22 -0.84
N GLU A 185 -21.35 2.11 -1.25
CA GLU A 185 -20.84 1.32 -2.39
C GLU A 185 -21.01 2.08 -3.72
N VAL A 186 -19.96 2.10 -4.53
CA VAL A 186 -19.92 2.70 -5.86
C VAL A 186 -19.69 1.60 -6.90
N PRO A 187 -20.75 1.02 -7.49
CA PRO A 187 -20.62 -0.02 -8.49
C PRO A 187 -19.96 0.52 -9.76
N GLY A 188 -19.14 -0.31 -10.41
CA GLY A 188 -18.49 0.05 -11.68
C GLY A 188 -17.30 1.00 -11.56
N PHE A 189 -16.83 1.30 -10.34
CA PHE A 189 -15.61 2.11 -10.15
C PHE A 189 -14.35 1.42 -10.70
N LEU A 190 -14.22 0.10 -10.47
CA LEU A 190 -13.18 -0.73 -11.09
C LEU A 190 -13.82 -1.70 -12.10
N PRO A 191 -13.07 -2.14 -13.13
CA PRO A 191 -13.56 -3.14 -14.07
C PRO A 191 -13.89 -4.44 -13.35
N ASP A 192 -14.91 -5.16 -13.83
CA ASP A 192 -15.20 -6.50 -13.36
C ASP A 192 -13.97 -7.41 -13.59
N ASN A 193 -13.54 -8.08 -12.53
CA ASN A 193 -12.35 -8.93 -12.54
C ASN A 193 -12.45 -9.99 -13.66
N PRO A 194 -11.51 -10.04 -14.63
CA PRO A 194 -11.58 -10.97 -15.76
C PRO A 194 -11.55 -12.45 -15.35
N LEU A 195 -11.16 -12.79 -14.12
CA LEU A 195 -11.26 -14.16 -13.59
C LEU A 195 -12.71 -14.66 -13.53
N LYS A 196 -13.70 -13.77 -13.31
CA LYS A 196 -15.13 -14.13 -13.46
C LYS A 196 -15.43 -14.59 -14.88
N ASN A 197 -14.83 -13.96 -15.89
CA ASN A 197 -15.07 -14.27 -17.29
C ASN A 197 -14.38 -15.58 -17.72
N ALA A 198 -13.25 -15.91 -17.10
CA ALA A 198 -12.55 -17.17 -17.35
C ALA A 198 -13.24 -18.37 -16.68
N GLU A 199 -13.84 -18.21 -15.50
CA GLU A 199 -14.59 -19.29 -14.83
C GLU A 199 -16.00 -19.49 -15.43
N MET A 200 -16.68 -18.42 -15.83
CA MET A 200 -17.98 -18.52 -16.51
C MET A 200 -17.90 -19.08 -17.94
N ALA A 201 -16.73 -19.01 -18.60
CA ALA A 201 -16.54 -19.57 -19.93
C ALA A 201 -16.27 -21.08 -19.95
N VAL A 202 -16.12 -21.72 -18.77
CA VAL A 202 -15.80 -23.16 -18.64
C VAL A 202 -16.99 -23.97 -18.12
N GLU A 203 -18.05 -23.32 -17.61
CA GLU A 203 -19.27 -24.00 -17.12
C GLU A 203 -20.40 -24.10 -18.16
N ASP A 204 -20.22 -23.53 -19.36
CA ASP A 204 -21.21 -23.54 -20.47
C ASP A 204 -20.86 -24.53 -21.61
N ASP A 205 -19.94 -25.50 -21.38
CA ASP A 205 -19.56 -26.56 -22.34
C ASP A 205 -19.89 -27.98 -21.84
#